data_AF-A0A6J7KH69-F1
#
_entry.id   AF-A0A6J7KH69-F1
#
_cell.length_a   1.000
_cell.length_b   1.000
_cell.length_c   1.000
_cell.angle_alpha   90.00
_cell.angle_beta   90.00
_cell.angle_gamma   90.00
#
_symmetry.space_group_name_H-M   'P 1'
#
loop_
_entity.id
_entity.type
_entity.pdbx_description
1 polymer ?
#
loop_
_entity_poly.entity_id
_entity_poly.type
_entity_poly.pdbx_seq_one_letter_code
_entity_poly.pdbx_strand_id
1 'polypeptide(L)' 'MRVASLHPGVSIDDVVAACSFELVIPSDVPTTRLPTDEELRVLREVLDPKSFRDRELPAA' A
#
# COMPACT_ATOMS: atom_id res chain seq x y z
N MET A 1 -2.39 -15.26 8.66
CA MET A 1 -1.73 -14.17 7.89
C MET A 1 -1.17 -13.14 8.87
N ARG A 2 -0.13 -12.38 8.50
CA ARG A 2 0.51 -11.41 9.40
C ARG A 2 0.69 -10.06 8.71
N VAL A 3 0.40 -8.97 9.41
CA VAL A 3 0.62 -7.61 8.89
C VAL A 3 2.11 -7.30 8.87
N ALA A 4 2.62 -6.88 7.71
CA ALA A 4 4.03 -6.51 7.53
C ALA A 4 4.25 -4.99 7.66
N SER A 5 3.36 -4.20 7.06
CA SER A 5 3.35 -2.73 7.11
C SER A 5 1.97 -2.21 6.71
N LEU A 6 1.67 -0.96 7.03
CA LEU A 6 0.47 -0.26 6.57
C LEU A 6 0.83 0.85 5.59
N HIS A 7 0.07 0.98 4.49
CA HIS A 7 0.25 2.12 3.60
C HIS A 7 -0.14 3.43 4.32
N PRO A 8 0.52 4.57 4.01
CA PRO A 8 0.14 5.86 4.58
C PRO A 8 -1.36 6.14 4.40
N GLY A 9 -2.04 6.49 5.48
CA GLY A 9 -3.49 6.78 5.49
C GLY A 9 -4.41 5.58 5.77
N VAL A 10 -3.88 4.36 5.90
CA VAL A 10 -4.65 3.16 6.26
C VAL A 10 -4.45 2.83 7.73
N SER A 11 -5.54 2.64 8.48
CA SER A 11 -5.48 2.20 9.88
C SER A 11 -5.49 0.68 10.01
N ILE A 12 -5.05 0.16 11.15
CA ILE A 12 -5.11 -1.28 11.41
C ILE A 12 -6.56 -1.78 11.50
N ASP A 13 -7.47 -0.94 12.00
CA ASP A 13 -8.89 -1.28 12.15
C ASP A 13 -9.55 -1.47 10.78
N ASP A 14 -9.20 -0.64 9.78
CA ASP A 14 -9.69 -0.80 8.40
C ASP A 14 -9.29 -2.16 7.82
N VAL A 15 -8.04 -2.57 8.07
CA VAL A 15 -7.51 -3.85 7.57
C VAL A 15 -8.21 -5.03 8.24
N VAL A 16 -8.44 -4.96 9.56
CA VAL A 16 -9.16 -6.00 10.30
C VAL A 16 -10.61 -6.09 9.83
N ALA A 17 -11.29 -4.96 9.63
CA ALA A 17 -12.66 -4.92 9.14
C ALA A 17 -12.81 -5.52 7.73
N ALA A 18 -11.79 -5.35 6.87
CA ALA A 18 -11.77 -5.90 5.53
C ALA A 18 -11.35 -7.38 5.45
N CYS A 19 -10.85 -7.97 6.55
CA CYS A 19 -10.36 -9.35 6.57
C CYS A 19 -11.28 -10.26 7.39
N SER A 20 -11.91 -11.25 6.74
CA SER A 20 -12.82 -12.20 7.39
C SER A 20 -12.12 -13.29 8.24
N PHE A 21 -10.84 -13.13 8.55
CA PHE A 21 -10.04 -14.05 9.35
C PHE A 21 -9.08 -13.29 10.25
N GLU A 22 -8.57 -13.97 11.28
CA GLU A 22 -7.66 -13.37 12.26
C GLU A 22 -6.30 -13.03 11.64
N LEU A 23 -5.85 -11.80 11.89
CA LEU A 23 -4.54 -11.30 11.50
C LEU A 23 -3.61 -11.29 12.70
N VAL A 24 -2.39 -11.77 12.50
CA VAL A 24 -1.31 -11.55 13.47
C VAL A 24 -0.84 -10.11 13.31
N ILE A 25 -1.03 -9.30 14.35
CA ILE A 25 -0.67 -7.88 14.39
C ILE A 25 0.53 -7.71 15.33
N PRO A 26 1.72 -7.37 14.81
CA PRO A 26 2.88 -7.01 15.64
C PRO A 26 2.59 -5.81 16.55
N SER A 27 3.33 -5.68 17.66
CA SER A 27 3.23 -4.52 18.57
C SER A 27 3.67 -3.21 17.91
N ASP A 28 4.55 -3.30 16.91
CA ASP A 28 4.98 -2.18 16.09
C ASP A 28 4.76 -2.56 14.62
N VAL A 29 3.84 -1.86 13.96
CA VAL A 29 3.53 -2.05 12.55
C VAL A 29 4.05 -0.83 11.80
N PRO A 30 5.13 -0.96 11.01
CA PRO A 30 5.71 0.17 10.34
C PRO A 30 4.81 0.67 9.21
N THR A 31 4.93 1.95 8.87
CA THR A 31 4.35 2.50 7.64
C THR A 31 5.17 2.06 6.43
N THR A 32 4.51 1.71 5.33
CA THR A 32 5.19 1.39 4.08
C THR A 32 6.00 2.59 3.59
N ARG A 33 7.27 2.35 3.26
CA ARG A 33 8.16 3.39 2.73
C ARG A 33 7.54 4.08 1.52
N LEU A 34 7.78 5.37 1.37
CA LEU A 34 7.46 6.05 0.13
C LEU A 34 8.45 5.62 -0.98
N PRO A 35 8.02 5.64 -2.25
CA PRO A 35 8.93 5.48 -3.37
C PRO A 35 9.96 6.62 -3.38
N THR A 36 11.17 6.30 -3.82
CA THR A 36 12.22 7.29 -4.09
C THR A 36 11.94 8.07 -5.39
N ASP A 37 12.59 9.21 -5.57
CA ASP A 37 12.41 10.03 -6.79
C ASP A 37 12.74 9.27 -8.07
N GLU A 38 13.78 8.42 -8.04
CA GLU A 38 14.16 7.60 -9.18
C GLU A 38 13.12 6.50 -9.48
N GLU A 39 12.58 5.85 -8.45
CA GLU A 39 11.51 4.88 -8.61
C GLU A 39 10.25 5.55 -9.19
N LEU A 40 9.92 6.77 -8.74
CA LEU A 40 8.81 7.54 -9.30
C LEU A 40 9.04 7.92 -10.76
N ARG A 41 10.25 8.33 -11.12
CA ARG A 41 10.62 8.63 -12.51
C ARG A 41 10.47 7.41 -13.39
N VAL A 42 11.06 6.28 -13.01
CA VAL A 42 10.95 5.02 -13.76
C VAL A 42 9.49 4.59 -13.90
N LEU A 43 8.70 4.67 -12.83
CA LEU A 43 7.28 4.31 -12.87
C LEU A 43 6.49 5.21 -13.82
N ARG A 44 6.67 6.53 -13.74
CA ARG A 44 5.85 7.52 -14.45
C ARG A 44 6.31 7.84 -15.86
N GLU A 45 7.59 7.63 -16.19
CA GLU A 45 8.14 8.03 -17.49
C GLU A 45 8.55 6.83 -18.35
N VAL A 46 8.91 5.70 -17.73
CA VAL A 46 9.46 4.54 -18.45
C VAL A 46 8.48 3.37 -18.48
N LEU A 47 7.99 2.92 -17.32
CA LEU A 47 7.18 1.70 -17.21
C LEU A 47 5.70 1.94 -17.48
N ASP A 48 5.10 2.96 -16.86
CA ASP A 48 3.69 3.25 -16.99
C ASP A 48 3.43 4.75 -17.22
N PRO A 49 3.84 5.27 -18.38
CA PRO A 49 3.65 6.68 -18.73
C PRO A 49 2.18 7.06 -18.94
N LYS A 50 1.29 6.08 -19.14
CA LYS A 50 -0.15 6.31 -19.32
C LYS A 50 -0.95 6.18 -18.02
N SER A 51 -0.28 5.92 -16.90
CA SER A 51 -0.89 5.76 -15.57
C SER A 51 -2.02 4.72 -15.55
N PHE A 52 -1.82 3.58 -16.24
CA PHE A 52 -2.76 2.47 -16.16
C PHE A 52 -2.88 1.91 -14.74
N ARG A 53 -1.83 2.02 -13.93
CA ARG A 53 -1.82 1.63 -12.51
C ARG A 53 -2.95 2.27 -11.70
N ASP A 54 -3.40 3.47 -12.07
CA ASP A 54 -4.44 4.19 -11.33
C ASP A 54 -5.82 3.52 -11.51
N ARG A 55 -5.99 2.67 -12.53
CA ARG A 55 -7.22 1.90 -12.77
C ARG A 55 -7.28 0.61 -11.96
N GLU A 56 -6.15 0.17 -11.40
CA GLU A 56 -6.05 -1.06 -10.62
C GLU A 56 -6.48 -0.84 -9.15
N LEU A 57 -6.59 0.41 -8.73
CA LEU A 57 -7.01 0.79 -7.39
C LEU A 57 -8.43 1.36 -7.42
N PRO A 58 -9.28 1.05 -6.41
CA PRO A 58 -10.52 1.77 -6.21
C PRO A 58 -10.26 3.27 -6.03
N ALA A 59 -11.20 4.11 -6.45
CA ALA A 59 -11.16 5.52 -6.10
C ALA A 59 -11.16 5.66 -4.56
N ALA A 60 -10.25 6.48 -4.05
CA ALA A 60 -10.13 6.80 -2.63
C ALA A 60 -11.33 7.59 -2.11
#